data_AF-A0A2P9F2C8-F1
#
_entry.id   AF-A0A2P9F2C8-F1
#
_cell.length_a   1.000
_cell.length_b   1.000
_cell.length_c   1.000
_cell.angle_alpha   90.00
_cell.angle_beta   90.00
_cell.angle_gamma   90.00
#
_symmetry.space_group_name_H-M   'P 1'
#
loop_
_entity.id
_entity.type
_entity.pdbx_description
1 polymer ?
#
loop_
_entity_poly.entity_id
_entity_poly.type
_entity_poly.pdbx_seq_one_letter_code
_entity_poly.pdbx_strand_id
1 'polypeptide(L)'
;MRTRTAAAAVLGTSVLLPLLAPAAAHADTAKGDTVFTSVAFNKKTFNVGVSTAQTVNVAATAKDGSGMQGILGAKLISSDDRIIHAYAADCTRPTPTTMKCVFRFTLDPDRGDYYDLKNSSAGTWRFTAEAVAKDRDFYDLETSARIQVKRLARLATTQAGPEPVAKGAKLTVTGALTRADWNTNAYAAHAGRSVALQFKRSGTSTYTTVKTVTSDAGGKLRTTVTASASGTWRWKSTSTSTTSGATAYGDTVTVR
;
A
#
# COMPACT_ATOMS: atom_id res chain seq x y z
N MET A 1 47.76 63.34 -18.12
CA MET A 1 46.33 63.01 -17.95
C MET A 1 45.82 62.35 -19.22
N ARG A 2 45.40 61.09 -19.13
CA ARG A 2 44.34 60.45 -19.95
C ARG A 2 44.14 59.04 -19.40
N THR A 3 43.23 58.97 -18.44
CA THR A 3 42.76 57.78 -17.73
C THR A 3 41.97 56.88 -18.67
N ARG A 4 42.20 55.57 -18.55
CA ARG A 4 41.48 54.50 -19.24
C ARG A 4 40.18 54.18 -18.48
N THR A 5 39.10 53.87 -19.20
CA THR A 5 37.96 53.12 -18.66
C THR A 5 37.36 52.25 -19.75
N ALA A 6 37.56 50.94 -19.63
CA ALA A 6 36.84 49.92 -20.37
C ALA A 6 35.74 49.38 -19.46
N ALA A 7 34.48 49.47 -19.89
CA ALA A 7 33.34 48.91 -19.17
C ALA A 7 33.11 47.46 -19.64
N ALA A 8 33.21 46.52 -18.71
CA ALA A 8 32.83 45.13 -18.92
C ALA A 8 31.35 44.94 -18.54
N ALA A 9 30.51 44.57 -19.52
CA ALA A 9 29.13 44.18 -19.28
C ALA A 9 29.08 42.70 -18.89
N VAL A 10 28.60 42.41 -17.68
CA VAL A 10 28.33 41.04 -17.21
C VAL A 10 26.87 40.72 -17.48
N LEU A 11 26.62 39.76 -18.37
CA LEU A 11 25.30 39.17 -18.60
C LEU A 11 25.03 38.14 -17.48
N GLY A 12 24.12 38.47 -16.57
CA GLY A 12 23.66 37.55 -15.53
C GLY A 12 22.63 36.56 -16.06
N THR A 13 22.96 35.28 -16.06
CA THR A 13 22.02 34.18 -16.36
C THR A 13 21.11 33.92 -15.16
N SER A 14 19.82 34.20 -15.30
CA SER A 14 18.79 33.87 -14.31
C SER A 14 18.50 32.36 -14.30
N VAL A 15 18.88 31.67 -13.22
CA VAL A 15 18.47 30.29 -12.97
C VAL A 15 17.11 30.32 -12.28
N LEU A 16 16.05 29.89 -12.99
CA LEU A 16 14.75 29.61 -12.38
C LEU A 16 14.85 28.30 -11.59
N LEU A 17 14.87 28.39 -10.24
CA LEU A 17 14.61 27.23 -9.39
C LEU A 17 13.10 26.93 -9.40
N PRO A 18 12.67 25.69 -9.67
CA PRO A 18 11.29 25.30 -9.44
C PRO A 18 11.05 25.28 -7.92
N LEU A 19 10.20 26.17 -7.42
CA LEU A 19 9.62 26.08 -6.09
C LEU A 19 8.78 24.80 -6.03
N LEU A 20 9.37 23.72 -5.51
CA LEU A 20 8.63 22.61 -4.94
C LEU A 20 7.96 23.15 -3.68
N ALA A 21 6.72 23.64 -3.81
CA ALA A 21 5.88 23.86 -2.64
C ALA A 21 5.73 22.49 -1.94
N PRO A 22 6.15 22.35 -0.67
CA PRO A 22 5.84 21.13 0.07
C PRO A 22 4.33 20.97 0.07
N ALA A 23 3.83 19.78 -0.27
CA ALA A 23 2.43 19.44 -0.06
C ALA A 23 2.08 19.84 1.37
N ALA A 24 1.10 20.74 1.54
CA ALA A 24 0.74 21.24 2.85
C ALA A 24 0.38 20.04 3.74
N ALA A 25 1.23 19.75 4.72
CA ALA A 25 0.89 18.79 5.75
C ALA A 25 -0.18 19.47 6.60
N HIS A 26 -1.44 19.05 6.44
CA HIS A 26 -2.51 19.50 7.30
C HIS A 26 -2.18 19.06 8.75
N ALA A 27 -2.05 20.04 9.64
CA ALA A 27 -1.84 19.82 11.06
C ALA A 27 -3.20 19.74 11.78
N ASP A 28 -3.21 19.06 12.92
CA ASP A 28 -4.39 19.07 13.79
C ASP A 28 -4.69 20.50 14.24
N THR A 29 -5.97 20.84 14.35
CA THR A 29 -6.43 22.13 14.87
C THR A 29 -7.36 21.86 16.04
N ALA A 30 -7.24 22.61 17.13
CA ALA A 30 -8.07 22.40 18.30
C ALA A 30 -8.39 23.72 19.01
N LYS A 31 -9.51 23.72 19.69
CA LYS A 31 -9.92 24.77 20.63
C LYS A 31 -10.29 24.10 21.94
N GLY A 32 -9.70 24.60 23.03
CA GLY A 32 -9.99 24.16 24.38
C GLY A 32 -9.40 22.80 24.75
N ASP A 33 -10.08 22.03 25.59
CA ASP A 33 -9.56 20.76 26.13
C ASP A 33 -10.01 19.49 25.41
N THR A 34 -10.83 19.64 24.35
CA THR A 34 -11.22 18.53 23.48
C THR A 34 -10.01 17.87 22.85
N VAL A 35 -9.90 16.54 22.92
CA VAL A 35 -8.76 15.80 22.36
C VAL A 35 -9.13 14.39 21.92
N PHE A 36 -8.56 13.91 20.81
CA PHE A 36 -8.52 12.48 20.49
C PHE A 36 -7.45 11.78 21.33
N THR A 37 -7.87 10.92 22.24
CA THR A 37 -6.96 10.10 23.07
C THR A 37 -6.51 8.81 22.39
N SER A 38 -7.22 8.33 21.37
CA SER A 38 -6.85 7.12 20.64
C SER A 38 -7.53 7.07 19.28
N VAL A 39 -6.78 6.62 18.27
CA VAL A 39 -7.28 6.26 16.95
C VAL A 39 -6.60 4.96 16.52
N ALA A 40 -7.37 3.92 16.27
CA ALA A 40 -6.87 2.59 15.97
C ALA A 40 -7.60 1.98 14.77
N PHE A 41 -6.82 1.60 13.76
CA PHE A 41 -7.31 0.81 12.63
C PHE A 41 -7.32 -0.67 13.00
N ASN A 42 -8.29 -1.42 12.48
CA ASN A 42 -8.32 -2.88 12.63
C ASN A 42 -7.09 -3.57 12.00
N LYS A 43 -6.47 -2.96 10.98
CA LYS A 43 -5.25 -3.47 10.32
C LYS A 43 -4.36 -2.31 9.85
N LYS A 44 -3.05 -2.57 9.77
CA LYS A 44 -2.06 -1.60 9.23
C LYS A 44 -1.91 -1.67 7.70
N THR A 45 -2.33 -2.77 7.08
CA THR A 45 -2.20 -2.97 5.64
C THR A 45 -3.39 -3.72 5.07
N PHE A 46 -3.90 -3.22 3.95
CA PHE A 46 -5.01 -3.77 3.17
C PHE A 46 -4.47 -4.11 1.78
N ASN A 47 -4.52 -5.38 1.39
CA ASN A 47 -4.17 -5.81 0.05
C ASN A 47 -5.47 -6.05 -0.72
N VAL A 48 -5.85 -5.10 -1.56
CA VAL A 48 -7.15 -5.11 -2.24
C VAL A 48 -6.97 -5.70 -3.65
N GLY A 49 -7.79 -6.71 -3.95
CA GLY A 49 -7.84 -7.39 -5.24
C GLY A 49 -8.65 -6.62 -6.26
N VAL A 50 -9.33 -7.36 -7.13
CA VAL A 50 -10.37 -6.82 -8.02
C VAL A 50 -11.72 -7.31 -7.52
N SER A 51 -12.77 -6.53 -7.74
CA SER A 51 -14.19 -6.80 -7.43
C SER A 51 -14.59 -7.06 -5.97
N THR A 52 -13.70 -7.52 -5.08
CA THR A 52 -14.04 -7.77 -3.67
C THR A 52 -13.63 -6.59 -2.79
N ALA A 53 -14.61 -5.91 -2.24
CA ALA A 53 -14.41 -4.83 -1.29
C ALA A 53 -13.79 -5.30 0.03
N GLN A 54 -13.02 -4.42 0.68
CA GLN A 54 -12.48 -4.65 2.03
C GLN A 54 -13.02 -3.64 3.03
N THR A 55 -13.40 -4.12 4.22
CA THR A 55 -13.85 -3.26 5.30
C THR A 55 -12.68 -2.73 6.13
N VAL A 56 -12.63 -1.41 6.30
CA VAL A 56 -11.73 -0.73 7.24
C VAL A 56 -12.56 -0.28 8.44
N ASN A 57 -12.13 -0.68 9.64
CA ASN A 57 -12.73 -0.19 10.87
C ASN A 57 -11.74 0.73 11.57
N VAL A 58 -12.21 1.92 11.97
CA VAL A 58 -11.44 2.88 12.75
C VAL A 58 -12.13 3.10 14.08
N ALA A 59 -11.50 2.67 15.16
CA ALA A 59 -11.93 2.99 16.51
C ALA A 59 -11.27 4.30 16.95
N ALA A 60 -12.08 5.32 17.23
CA ALA A 60 -11.62 6.62 17.71
C ALA A 60 -12.22 6.92 19.09
N THR A 61 -11.42 7.48 19.99
CA THR A 61 -11.85 7.89 21.33
C THR A 61 -11.45 9.33 21.58
N ALA A 62 -12.42 10.18 21.89
CA ALA A 62 -12.21 11.58 22.21
C ALA A 62 -12.72 11.92 23.61
N LYS A 63 -12.12 12.94 24.22
CA LYS A 63 -12.47 13.41 25.57
C LYS A 63 -12.52 14.94 25.62
N ASP A 64 -13.36 15.43 26.51
CA ASP A 64 -13.49 16.85 26.86
C ASP A 64 -14.09 16.99 28.26
N GLY A 65 -13.60 17.95 29.05
CA GLY A 65 -14.01 18.17 30.43
C GLY A 65 -15.49 18.56 30.61
N SER A 66 -16.05 19.31 29.64
CA SER A 66 -17.46 19.75 29.63
C SER A 66 -18.42 18.65 29.15
N GLY A 67 -17.88 17.64 28.46
CA GLY A 67 -18.63 16.53 27.89
C GLY A 67 -18.63 16.52 26.36
N MET A 68 -18.51 15.32 25.79
CA MET A 68 -18.51 15.17 24.33
C MET A 68 -19.90 15.38 23.72
N GLN A 69 -20.01 16.14 22.64
CA GLN A 69 -21.20 16.19 21.79
C GLN A 69 -21.17 15.08 20.73
N GLY A 70 -20.04 14.90 20.03
CA GLY A 70 -19.92 13.87 18.99
C GLY A 70 -18.53 13.79 18.36
N ILE A 71 -18.37 12.82 17.46
CA ILE A 71 -17.24 12.73 16.53
C ILE A 71 -17.85 12.71 15.12
N LEU A 72 -17.57 13.73 14.33
CA LEU A 72 -18.25 14.03 13.08
C LEU A 72 -17.27 14.02 11.90
N GLY A 73 -17.82 14.00 10.68
CA GLY A 73 -17.02 14.18 9.46
C GLY A 73 -15.97 13.11 9.20
N ALA A 74 -16.13 11.90 9.76
CA ALA A 74 -15.18 10.81 9.64
C ALA A 74 -14.90 10.41 8.19
N LYS A 75 -13.63 10.51 7.78
CA LYS A 75 -13.14 10.25 6.42
C LYS A 75 -11.87 9.39 6.46
N LEU A 76 -11.65 8.65 5.38
CA LEU A 76 -10.33 8.17 4.99
C LEU A 76 -9.84 8.99 3.80
N ILE A 77 -8.59 9.45 3.87
CA ILE A 77 -7.95 10.25 2.83
C ILE A 77 -6.68 9.56 2.37
N SER A 78 -6.56 9.31 1.07
CA SER A 78 -5.37 8.74 0.44
C SER A 78 -4.28 9.79 0.18
N SER A 79 -3.11 9.36 -0.28
CA SER A 79 -2.06 10.25 -0.77
C SER A 79 -2.37 10.94 -2.11
N ASP A 80 -3.41 10.49 -2.83
CA ASP A 80 -3.91 11.14 -4.05
C ASP A 80 -5.18 11.96 -3.78
N ASP A 81 -5.40 12.37 -2.53
CA ASP A 81 -6.54 13.16 -2.04
C ASP A 81 -7.91 12.53 -2.29
N ARG A 82 -7.94 11.20 -2.46
CA ARG A 82 -9.17 10.45 -2.53
C ARG A 82 -9.80 10.34 -1.15
N ILE A 83 -11.06 10.74 -1.07
CA ILE A 83 -11.85 10.70 0.16
C ILE A 83 -12.82 9.52 0.10
N ILE A 84 -12.88 8.75 1.18
CA ILE A 84 -13.93 7.76 1.44
C ILE A 84 -14.61 8.13 2.75
N HIS A 85 -15.93 8.25 2.72
CA HIS A 85 -16.73 8.53 3.90
C HIS A 85 -17.09 7.25 4.66
N ALA A 86 -17.26 7.36 5.97
CA ALA A 86 -17.78 6.25 6.75
C ALA A 86 -19.23 6.01 6.34
N TYR A 87 -19.58 4.76 6.02
CA TYR A 87 -20.97 4.39 5.71
C TYR A 87 -21.77 4.07 6.97
N ALA A 88 -21.09 3.77 8.09
CA ALA A 88 -21.70 3.49 9.37
C ALA A 88 -20.76 3.89 10.52
N ALA A 89 -21.34 4.22 11.67
CA ALA A 89 -20.62 4.52 12.89
C ALA A 89 -21.40 3.99 14.10
N ASP A 90 -20.72 3.23 14.97
CA ASP A 90 -21.26 2.86 16.28
C ASP A 90 -20.55 3.67 17.35
N CYS A 91 -21.29 4.58 18.01
CA CYS A 91 -20.74 5.43 19.05
C CYS A 91 -21.33 5.08 20.42
N THR A 92 -20.47 5.00 21.43
CA THR A 92 -20.86 4.83 22.83
C THR A 92 -20.26 5.95 23.66
N ARG A 93 -20.90 6.23 24.80
CA ARG A 93 -20.46 7.23 25.79
C ARG A 93 -20.06 6.52 27.09
N PRO A 94 -18.81 6.05 27.22
CA PRO A 94 -18.36 5.36 28.44
C PRO A 94 -18.44 6.24 29.68
N THR A 95 -18.22 7.55 29.54
CA THR A 95 -18.38 8.55 30.61
C THR A 95 -19.01 9.82 30.04
N PRO A 96 -19.56 10.74 30.85
CA PRO A 96 -20.08 12.03 30.35
C PRO A 96 -19.06 12.81 29.50
N THR A 97 -17.77 12.69 29.85
CA THR A 97 -16.60 13.35 29.24
C THR A 97 -15.91 12.57 28.12
N THR A 98 -16.34 11.33 27.82
CA THR A 98 -15.65 10.47 26.84
C THR A 98 -16.63 9.94 25.80
N MET A 99 -16.25 9.99 24.53
CA MET A 99 -16.94 9.36 23.41
C MET A 99 -16.01 8.35 22.74
N LYS A 100 -16.54 7.17 22.42
CA LYS A 100 -15.84 6.15 21.64
C LYS A 100 -16.69 5.77 20.44
N CYS A 101 -16.15 5.91 19.24
CA CYS A 101 -16.83 5.54 18.00
C CYS A 101 -16.04 4.47 17.24
N VAL A 102 -16.74 3.58 16.57
CA VAL A 102 -16.19 2.65 15.57
C VAL A 102 -16.79 3.01 14.21
N PHE A 103 -15.99 3.65 13.37
CA PHE A 103 -16.34 4.01 12.01
C PHE A 103 -16.04 2.85 11.06
N ARG A 104 -16.94 2.61 10.11
CA ARG A 104 -16.79 1.60 9.07
C ARG A 104 -16.70 2.24 7.70
N PHE A 105 -15.69 1.84 6.94
CA PHE A 105 -15.42 2.28 5.58
C PHE A 105 -15.28 1.07 4.67
N THR A 106 -15.47 1.30 3.38
CA THR A 106 -15.34 0.28 2.34
C THR A 106 -14.26 0.72 1.36
N LEU A 107 -13.24 -0.12 1.17
CA LEU A 107 -12.27 -0.03 0.09
C LEU A 107 -12.78 -0.89 -1.07
N ASP A 108 -13.56 -0.29 -1.96
CA ASP A 108 -14.17 -1.00 -3.08
C ASP A 108 -13.34 -0.83 -4.36
N PRO A 109 -12.85 -1.90 -5.01
CA PRO A 109 -12.20 -1.83 -6.30
C PRO A 109 -13.16 -1.93 -7.50
N ASP A 110 -14.44 -2.27 -7.30
CA ASP A 110 -15.42 -2.45 -8.37
C ASP A 110 -15.97 -1.09 -8.81
N ARG A 111 -15.63 -0.63 -10.01
CA ARG A 111 -15.72 0.78 -10.41
C ARG A 111 -17.14 1.23 -10.79
N GLY A 112 -18.11 1.08 -9.88
CA GLY A 112 -19.51 1.47 -10.01
C GLY A 112 -19.87 2.87 -9.51
N ASP A 113 -18.99 3.50 -8.73
CA ASP A 113 -19.16 4.76 -8.03
C ASP A 113 -17.88 5.63 -8.09
N TYR A 114 -18.06 6.95 -7.96
CA TYR A 114 -16.99 7.92 -7.85
C TYR A 114 -16.09 7.69 -6.63
N TYR A 115 -16.46 6.87 -5.64
CA TYR A 115 -15.68 6.57 -4.43
C TYR A 115 -14.81 5.29 -4.52
N ASP A 116 -14.91 4.50 -5.60
CA ASP A 116 -14.15 3.25 -5.78
C ASP A 116 -12.68 3.41 -6.17
N LEU A 117 -11.80 2.59 -5.62
CA LEU A 117 -10.37 2.73 -5.77
C LEU A 117 -9.91 2.87 -7.23
N LYS A 118 -8.99 3.80 -7.45
CA LYS A 118 -8.20 3.91 -8.69
C LYS A 118 -6.79 3.44 -8.42
N ASN A 119 -6.07 3.05 -9.46
CA ASN A 119 -4.67 2.63 -9.30
C ASN A 119 -3.80 3.67 -8.56
N SER A 120 -4.09 4.97 -8.71
CA SER A 120 -3.44 6.08 -8.02
C SER A 120 -3.71 6.11 -6.52
N SER A 121 -4.83 5.53 -6.08
CA SER A 121 -5.24 5.48 -4.68
C SER A 121 -4.46 4.45 -3.86
N ALA A 122 -3.62 3.64 -4.49
CA ALA A 122 -2.72 2.73 -3.79
C ALA A 122 -1.61 3.52 -3.10
N GLY A 123 -1.40 3.26 -1.82
CA GLY A 123 -0.38 3.92 -1.02
C GLY A 123 -0.82 4.17 0.41
N THR A 124 -0.41 5.31 0.94
CA THR A 124 -0.65 5.68 2.32
C THR A 124 -2.03 6.34 2.46
N TRP A 125 -2.79 5.91 3.47
CA TRP A 125 -4.07 6.53 3.83
C TRP A 125 -4.06 6.93 5.29
N ARG A 126 -4.85 7.96 5.61
CA ARG A 126 -5.08 8.44 6.98
C ARG A 126 -6.56 8.60 7.26
N PHE A 127 -6.92 8.56 8.54
CA PHE A 127 -8.25 8.90 9.03
C PHE A 127 -8.30 10.36 9.45
N THR A 128 -9.40 11.04 9.16
CA THR A 128 -9.67 12.39 9.67
C THR A 128 -11.08 12.47 10.23
N ALA A 129 -11.28 13.29 11.25
CA ALA A 129 -12.57 13.54 11.88
C ALA A 129 -12.47 14.77 12.80
N GLU A 130 -13.62 15.35 13.12
CA GLU A 130 -13.73 16.42 14.11
C GLU A 130 -14.39 15.87 15.38
N ALA A 131 -13.77 16.08 16.53
CA ALA A 131 -14.39 15.86 17.82
C ALA A 131 -15.00 17.19 18.31
N VAL A 132 -16.25 17.18 18.77
CA VAL A 132 -16.96 18.38 19.22
C VAL A 132 -17.45 18.17 20.65
N ALA A 133 -17.25 19.15 21.51
CA ALA A 133 -17.69 19.18 22.90
C ALA A 133 -18.92 20.07 23.13
N LYS A 134 -19.54 19.94 24.31
CA LYS A 134 -20.80 20.65 24.65
C LYS A 134 -20.63 22.15 24.87
N ASP A 135 -19.46 22.59 25.26
CA ASP A 135 -19.10 24.01 25.46
C ASP A 135 -18.53 24.68 24.20
N ARG A 136 -18.64 24.01 23.05
CA ARG A 136 -18.17 24.45 21.73
C ARG A 136 -16.64 24.42 21.59
N ASP A 137 -15.97 23.62 22.39
CA ASP A 137 -14.61 23.18 22.12
C ASP A 137 -14.60 22.11 21.03
N PHE A 138 -13.48 22.01 20.30
CA PHE A 138 -13.35 21.09 19.18
C PHE A 138 -11.91 20.64 18.97
N TYR A 139 -11.76 19.52 18.25
CA TYR A 139 -10.48 19.03 17.77
C TYR A 139 -10.66 18.43 16.36
N ASP A 140 -10.06 19.07 15.37
CA ASP A 140 -9.90 18.59 14.00
C ASP A 140 -8.64 17.73 13.89
N LEU A 141 -8.85 16.43 13.65
CA LEU A 141 -7.76 15.47 13.49
C LEU A 141 -7.38 15.30 12.01
N GLU A 142 -6.14 15.64 11.69
CA GLU A 142 -5.50 15.51 10.39
C GLU A 142 -4.27 14.59 10.41
N THR A 143 -3.66 14.37 11.58
CA THR A 143 -2.37 13.68 11.73
C THR A 143 -2.47 12.23 12.25
N SER A 144 -3.62 11.59 12.05
CA SER A 144 -3.85 10.22 12.54
C SER A 144 -2.83 9.17 12.06
N ALA A 145 -2.81 8.02 12.74
CA ALA A 145 -2.03 6.87 12.31
C ALA A 145 -2.33 6.50 10.85
N ARG A 146 -1.30 6.05 10.13
CA ARG A 146 -1.40 5.75 8.70
C ARG A 146 -1.55 4.26 8.45
N ILE A 147 -2.34 3.91 7.44
CA ILE A 147 -2.44 2.55 6.89
C ILE A 147 -1.87 2.51 5.47
N GLN A 148 -1.55 1.30 5.00
CA GLN A 148 -1.16 1.06 3.61
C GLN A 148 -2.29 0.34 2.88
N VAL A 149 -2.76 0.91 1.77
CA VAL A 149 -3.70 0.25 0.85
C VAL A 149 -2.93 -0.12 -0.41
N LYS A 150 -2.79 -1.42 -0.66
CA LYS A 150 -1.94 -1.96 -1.72
C LYS A 150 -2.77 -2.72 -2.74
N ARG A 151 -2.39 -2.61 -4.00
CA ARG A 151 -2.88 -3.47 -5.07
C ARG A 151 -2.37 -4.89 -4.84
N LEU A 152 -3.28 -5.86 -4.76
CA LEU A 152 -2.93 -7.26 -4.54
C LEU A 152 -2.19 -7.81 -5.77
N ALA A 153 -0.96 -8.29 -5.57
CA ALA A 153 -0.22 -9.07 -6.56
C ALA A 153 -0.55 -10.55 -6.45
N ARG A 154 -0.47 -11.27 -7.58
CA ARG A 154 -0.62 -12.72 -7.66
C ARG A 154 0.52 -13.32 -8.45
N LEU A 155 1.00 -14.47 -8.01
CA LEU A 155 1.88 -15.33 -8.79
C LEU A 155 1.11 -16.57 -9.21
N ALA A 156 1.14 -16.89 -10.49
CA ALA A 156 0.66 -18.18 -10.98
C ALA A 156 1.48 -19.33 -10.35
N THR A 157 0.88 -20.52 -10.28
CA THR A 157 1.57 -21.75 -9.86
C THR A 157 2.88 -21.88 -10.62
N THR A 158 3.96 -22.15 -9.90
CA THR A 158 5.26 -22.40 -10.52
C THR A 158 5.17 -23.65 -11.38
N GLN A 159 5.85 -23.65 -12.51
CA GLN A 159 5.96 -24.82 -13.39
C GLN A 159 7.44 -25.07 -13.65
N ALA A 160 7.94 -26.25 -13.29
CA ALA A 160 9.35 -26.61 -13.35
C ALA A 160 9.51 -27.93 -14.13
N GLY A 161 10.21 -27.89 -15.26
CA GLY A 161 10.40 -29.08 -16.10
C GLY A 161 11.70 -29.07 -16.91
N PRO A 162 12.14 -30.23 -17.44
CA PRO A 162 11.42 -31.51 -17.46
C PRO A 162 11.37 -32.20 -16.10
N GLU A 163 10.40 -33.09 -15.92
CA GLU A 163 10.33 -34.01 -14.79
C GLU A 163 10.03 -35.42 -15.30
N PRO A 164 10.75 -36.45 -14.84
CA PRO A 164 11.93 -36.42 -13.97
C PRO A 164 13.15 -35.81 -14.68
N VAL A 165 14.08 -35.22 -13.92
CA VAL A 165 15.29 -34.60 -14.47
C VAL A 165 16.55 -35.30 -13.98
N ALA A 166 17.53 -35.50 -14.85
CA ALA A 166 18.82 -36.05 -14.45
C ALA A 166 19.58 -35.07 -13.55
N LYS A 167 20.31 -35.59 -12.55
CA LYS A 167 21.16 -34.78 -11.69
C LYS A 167 22.19 -34.00 -12.52
N GLY A 168 22.28 -32.69 -12.28
CA GLY A 168 23.16 -31.78 -13.02
C GLY A 168 22.57 -31.27 -14.33
N ALA A 169 21.42 -31.78 -14.78
CA ALA A 169 20.75 -31.28 -15.98
C ALA A 169 20.02 -29.96 -15.73
N LYS A 170 19.62 -29.33 -16.83
CA LYS A 170 18.92 -28.05 -16.84
C LYS A 170 17.43 -28.25 -16.57
N LEU A 171 16.90 -27.44 -15.65
CA LEU A 171 15.50 -27.34 -15.30
C LEU A 171 15.00 -25.94 -15.69
N THR A 172 13.96 -25.87 -16.51
CA THR A 172 13.28 -24.62 -16.86
C THR A 172 12.13 -24.39 -15.89
N VAL A 173 12.15 -23.24 -15.23
CA VAL A 173 11.10 -22.82 -14.31
C VAL A 173 10.38 -21.60 -14.87
N THR A 174 9.05 -21.67 -14.92
CA THR A 174 8.18 -20.61 -15.43
C THR A 174 7.11 -20.21 -14.42
N GLY A 175 6.49 -19.06 -14.66
CA GLY A 175 5.40 -18.51 -13.87
C GLY A 175 4.92 -17.18 -14.46
N ALA A 176 3.99 -16.52 -13.79
CA ALA A 176 3.51 -15.20 -14.17
C ALA A 176 3.17 -14.36 -12.94
N LEU A 177 3.64 -13.11 -12.91
CA LEU A 177 3.31 -12.12 -11.91
C LEU A 177 2.26 -11.16 -12.48
N THR A 178 1.11 -11.11 -11.81
CA THR A 178 0.03 -10.17 -12.12
C THR A 178 -0.28 -9.29 -10.92
N ARG A 179 -0.96 -8.18 -11.15
CA ARG A 179 -1.38 -7.24 -10.11
C ARG A 179 -2.78 -6.75 -10.42
N ALA A 180 -3.61 -6.61 -9.37
CA ALA A 180 -4.93 -6.04 -9.47
C ALA A 180 -4.84 -4.66 -10.13
N ASP A 181 -5.65 -4.40 -11.14
CA ASP A 181 -5.78 -3.12 -11.81
C ASP A 181 -7.20 -2.61 -11.57
N TRP A 182 -7.35 -1.70 -10.62
CA TRP A 182 -8.66 -1.19 -10.21
C TRP A 182 -9.28 -0.28 -11.28
N ASN A 183 -8.45 0.32 -12.15
CA ASN A 183 -8.97 1.16 -13.24
C ASN A 183 -9.74 0.34 -14.28
N THR A 184 -9.34 -0.92 -14.47
CA THR A 184 -9.93 -1.89 -15.43
C THR A 184 -10.69 -3.02 -14.75
N ASN A 185 -10.73 -3.03 -13.41
CA ASN A 185 -11.27 -4.09 -12.56
C ASN A 185 -10.78 -5.51 -12.95
N ALA A 186 -9.53 -5.63 -13.38
CA ALA A 186 -8.95 -6.89 -13.85
C ALA A 186 -7.52 -7.10 -13.32
N TYR A 187 -7.02 -8.33 -13.36
CA TYR A 187 -5.61 -8.58 -13.09
C TYR A 187 -4.79 -8.33 -14.36
N ALA A 188 -3.85 -7.38 -14.28
CA ALA A 188 -2.96 -7.05 -15.38
C ALA A 188 -1.54 -7.61 -15.15
N ALA A 189 -0.79 -7.75 -16.24
CA ALA A 189 0.63 -8.10 -16.20
C ALA A 189 1.42 -7.13 -15.31
N HIS A 190 2.23 -7.66 -14.40
CA HIS A 190 3.09 -6.83 -13.55
C HIS A 190 4.54 -6.88 -14.06
N ALA A 191 4.81 -6.09 -15.09
CA ALA A 191 6.08 -6.07 -15.80
C ALA A 191 7.23 -5.38 -15.04
N GLY A 192 8.46 -5.75 -15.42
CA GLY A 192 9.69 -5.08 -14.96
C GLY A 192 9.95 -5.24 -13.46
N ARG A 193 9.41 -6.29 -12.82
CA ARG A 193 9.54 -6.51 -11.38
C ARG A 193 10.55 -7.62 -11.10
N SER A 194 11.38 -7.39 -10.08
CA SER A 194 12.28 -8.39 -9.54
C SER A 194 11.50 -9.46 -8.76
N VAL A 195 11.66 -10.73 -9.14
CA VAL A 195 10.98 -11.89 -8.53
C VAL A 195 12.01 -12.98 -8.25
N ALA A 196 12.00 -13.50 -7.02
CA ALA A 196 12.89 -14.55 -6.56
C ALA A 196 12.34 -15.93 -6.94
N LEU A 197 13.16 -16.75 -7.59
CA LEU A 197 12.99 -18.19 -7.63
C LEU A 197 13.57 -18.79 -6.35
N GLN A 198 12.75 -19.55 -5.64
CA GLN A 198 13.14 -20.23 -4.42
C GLN A 198 13.09 -21.75 -4.60
N PHE A 199 13.97 -22.45 -3.92
CA PHE A 199 14.02 -23.91 -3.86
C PHE A 199 13.98 -24.39 -2.42
N LYS A 200 13.20 -25.45 -2.17
CA LYS A 200 13.16 -26.19 -0.91
C LYS A 200 13.49 -27.64 -1.19
N ARG A 201 14.63 -28.13 -0.69
CA ARG A 201 15.07 -29.51 -0.85
C ARG A 201 14.04 -30.49 -0.22
N SER A 202 13.83 -31.64 -0.86
CA SER A 202 13.01 -32.71 -0.27
C SER A 202 13.56 -33.13 1.09
N GLY A 203 12.67 -33.38 2.06
CA GLY A 203 13.03 -33.67 3.45
C GLY A 203 13.33 -32.43 4.32
N THR A 204 13.22 -31.21 3.77
CA THR A 204 13.37 -29.97 4.54
C THR A 204 12.13 -29.09 4.46
N SER A 205 12.06 -28.07 5.33
CA SER A 205 10.98 -27.08 5.37
C SER A 205 11.39 -25.69 4.83
N THR A 206 12.70 -25.46 4.65
CA THR A 206 13.25 -24.13 4.36
C THR A 206 13.42 -23.88 2.87
N TYR A 207 12.86 -22.77 2.39
CA TYR A 207 13.10 -22.25 1.03
C TYR A 207 14.32 -21.32 1.02
N THR A 208 15.22 -21.52 0.07
CA THR A 208 16.32 -20.60 -0.23
C THR A 208 16.12 -19.95 -1.59
N THR A 209 16.45 -18.66 -1.71
CA THR A 209 16.45 -17.98 -3.02
C THR A 209 17.66 -18.46 -3.80
N VAL A 210 17.43 -19.01 -4.98
CA VAL A 210 18.48 -19.58 -5.85
C VAL A 210 18.70 -18.74 -7.10
N LYS A 211 17.72 -17.92 -7.48
CA LYS A 211 17.85 -16.97 -8.59
C LYS A 211 16.85 -15.83 -8.44
N THR A 212 17.15 -14.69 -9.04
CA THR A 212 16.22 -13.57 -9.19
C THR A 212 16.08 -13.26 -10.67
N VAL A 213 14.86 -13.00 -11.12
CA VAL A 213 14.56 -12.63 -12.51
C VAL A 213 13.67 -11.40 -12.55
N THR A 214 13.68 -10.72 -13.68
CA THR A 214 12.76 -9.61 -13.95
C THR A 214 11.59 -10.12 -14.78
N SER A 215 10.35 -9.82 -14.37
CA SER A 215 9.17 -10.13 -15.18
C SER A 215 9.17 -9.38 -16.51
N ASP A 216 8.79 -10.06 -17.59
CA ASP A 216 8.72 -9.44 -18.91
C ASP A 216 7.50 -8.51 -19.07
N ALA A 217 7.30 -7.96 -20.27
CA ALA A 217 6.17 -7.06 -20.57
C ALA A 217 4.80 -7.71 -20.32
N GLY A 218 4.68 -9.03 -20.47
CA GLY A 218 3.48 -9.81 -20.16
C GLY A 218 3.42 -10.28 -18.70
N GLY A 219 4.34 -9.85 -17.85
CA GLY A 219 4.45 -10.30 -16.46
C GLY A 219 4.98 -11.72 -16.32
N LYS A 220 5.45 -12.34 -17.40
CA LYS A 220 5.91 -13.74 -17.38
C LYS A 220 7.29 -13.82 -16.73
N LEU A 221 7.52 -14.97 -16.10
CA LEU A 221 8.77 -15.34 -15.45
C LEU A 221 9.28 -16.60 -16.13
N ARG A 222 10.55 -16.60 -16.50
CA ARG A 222 11.22 -17.79 -17.05
C ARG A 222 12.69 -17.76 -16.70
N THR A 223 13.20 -18.90 -16.26
CA THR A 223 14.64 -19.10 -16.13
C THR A 223 14.99 -20.57 -16.24
N THR A 224 16.27 -20.84 -16.51
CA THR A 224 16.86 -22.15 -16.35
C THR A 224 17.79 -22.17 -15.14
N VAL A 225 17.78 -23.27 -14.40
CA VAL A 225 18.62 -23.59 -13.23
C VAL A 225 19.15 -25.02 -13.38
N THR A 226 20.16 -25.39 -12.59
CA THR A 226 20.69 -26.76 -12.57
C THR A 226 19.99 -27.57 -11.47
N ALA A 227 19.45 -28.74 -11.80
CA ALA A 227 18.80 -29.62 -10.84
C ALA A 227 19.84 -30.49 -10.10
N SER A 228 20.16 -30.14 -8.85
CA SER A 228 21.16 -30.86 -8.05
C SER A 228 20.56 -31.88 -7.07
N ALA A 229 19.29 -31.71 -6.70
CA ALA A 229 18.55 -32.57 -5.78
C ALA A 229 17.03 -32.40 -5.99
N SER A 230 16.26 -33.42 -5.59
CA SER A 230 14.80 -33.33 -5.57
C SER A 230 14.31 -32.27 -4.59
N GLY A 231 13.20 -31.60 -4.92
CA GLY A 231 12.58 -30.61 -4.05
C GLY A 231 11.55 -29.74 -4.76
N THR A 232 11.01 -28.77 -4.02
CA THR A 232 9.95 -27.87 -4.47
C THR A 232 10.50 -26.52 -4.90
N TRP A 233 10.14 -26.06 -6.09
CA TRP A 233 10.47 -24.76 -6.67
C TRP A 233 9.28 -23.82 -6.55
N ARG A 234 9.49 -22.55 -6.18
CA ARG A 234 8.42 -21.54 -6.19
C ARG A 234 8.91 -20.15 -6.54
N TRP A 235 8.06 -19.34 -7.15
CA TRP A 235 8.29 -17.90 -7.28
C TRP A 235 7.85 -17.13 -6.03
N LYS A 236 8.55 -16.05 -5.71
CA LYS A 236 8.19 -15.11 -4.64
C LYS A 236 8.50 -13.68 -5.05
N SER A 237 7.51 -12.79 -4.94
CA SER A 237 7.68 -11.35 -5.12
C SER A 237 7.56 -10.64 -3.77
N THR A 238 8.32 -9.56 -3.61
CA THR A 238 8.29 -8.72 -2.41
C THR A 238 7.20 -7.64 -2.54
N SER A 239 6.71 -7.15 -1.40
CA SER A 239 5.78 -6.02 -1.38
C SER A 239 6.51 -4.71 -1.64
N THR A 240 5.81 -3.75 -2.25
CA THR A 240 6.20 -2.33 -2.32
C THR A 240 5.26 -1.48 -1.44
N SER A 241 5.37 -0.15 -1.49
CA SER A 241 4.42 0.76 -0.86
C SER A 241 3.00 0.65 -1.46
N THR A 242 2.89 0.33 -2.75
CA THR A 242 1.59 0.32 -3.47
C THR A 242 1.13 -1.06 -3.92
N THR A 243 1.96 -2.09 -3.74
CA THR A 243 1.69 -3.46 -4.24
C THR A 243 2.02 -4.49 -3.16
N SER A 244 1.14 -5.48 -2.97
CA SER A 244 1.39 -6.57 -2.03
C SER A 244 2.53 -7.47 -2.51
N GLY A 245 3.15 -8.22 -1.60
CA GLY A 245 3.96 -9.37 -2.00
C GLY A 245 3.07 -10.51 -2.50
N ALA A 246 3.66 -11.46 -3.21
CA ALA A 246 2.99 -12.69 -3.63
C ALA A 246 3.95 -13.89 -3.48
N THR A 247 3.40 -15.06 -3.21
CA THR A 247 4.14 -16.33 -3.19
C THR A 247 3.36 -17.33 -4.03
N ALA A 248 4.01 -17.95 -5.00
CA ALA A 248 3.39 -18.98 -5.85
C ALA A 248 3.19 -20.28 -5.06
N TYR A 249 2.19 -21.07 -5.46
CA TYR A 249 2.22 -22.51 -5.21
C TYR A 249 3.46 -23.10 -5.88
N GLY A 250 4.14 -23.99 -5.17
CA GLY A 250 5.38 -24.59 -5.63
C GLY A 250 5.16 -25.84 -6.47
N ASP A 251 6.17 -26.18 -7.27
CA ASP A 251 6.22 -27.37 -8.10
C ASP A 251 7.35 -28.29 -7.64
N THR A 252 7.04 -29.56 -7.41
CA THR A 252 8.01 -30.51 -6.84
C THR A 252 8.60 -31.36 -7.94
N VAL A 253 9.92 -31.28 -8.10
CA VAL A 253 10.64 -32.00 -9.15
C VAL A 253 11.47 -33.12 -8.55
N THR A 254 11.34 -34.29 -9.14
CA THR A 254 12.17 -35.46 -8.84
C THR A 254 13.45 -35.47 -9.69
N VAL A 255 14.60 -35.54 -9.01
CA VAL A 255 15.93 -35.71 -9.62
C VAL A 255 16.32 -37.19 -9.61
N ARG A 256 16.88 -37.67 -10.73
CA ARG A 256 17.41 -39.03 -10.89
C ARG A 256 18.89 -39.04 -11.22
#